data_AF-A0AA35LLY0-F1
#
_entry.id   AF-A0AA35LLY0-F1
#
_cell.length_a   1.000
_cell.length_b   1.000
_cell.length_c   1.000
_cell.angle_alpha   90.00
_cell.angle_beta   90.00
_cell.angle_gamma   90.00
#
_symmetry.space_group_name_H-M   'P 1'
#
loop_
_entity.id
_entity.type
_entity.pdbx_description
1 polymer ?
#
loop_
_entity_poly.entity_id
_entity_poly.type
_entity_poly.pdbx_seq_one_letter_code
_entity_poly.pdbx_strand_id
1 'polypeptide(L)'
;MAAATQGEADELFDVRNNFYIGASQAAINEAQRVKPSSPDKEMERDIFLYRAYIAQRKYGVVLDEIKPSSPPELQAVRMFAEYLSNESQRDAIVAELDKKMAKSIDVTHNTFLLMAASVYFHDQNLDAALRTLHQGDSLEGMAMTIQILLKLDRLDLARKELKKMQEQDEDATLTQLATAWVNLALVGTISCIPVPRVKPSHSVISLLKHREMDMA
;
A
#
# COMPACT_ATOMS: atom_id res chain seq x y z
N MET A 1 -15.49 10.08 23.37
CA MET A 1 -14.51 11.19 23.44
C MET A 1 -13.14 10.56 23.59
N ALA A 2 -12.51 10.14 22.50
CA ALA A 2 -11.16 9.61 22.53
C ALA A 2 -10.19 10.79 22.39
N ALA A 3 -9.34 10.98 23.39
CA ALA A 3 -8.33 12.01 23.41
C ALA A 3 -7.30 11.73 22.30
N ALA A 4 -7.06 12.72 21.45
CA ALA A 4 -5.90 12.73 20.58
C ALA A 4 -4.65 12.87 21.46
N THR A 5 -3.84 11.83 21.54
CA THR A 5 -2.52 11.87 22.17
C THR A 5 -1.58 12.66 21.26
N GLN A 6 -1.56 13.99 21.42
CA GLN A 6 -0.49 14.84 20.92
C GLN A 6 0.75 14.62 21.80
N GLY A 7 1.81 14.00 21.25
CA GLY A 7 3.17 14.14 21.81
C GLY A 7 4.03 12.90 22.03
N GLU A 8 3.58 11.67 21.74
CA GLU A 8 4.50 10.54 21.66
C GLU A 8 5.06 10.48 20.24
N ALA A 9 6.38 10.64 20.10
CA ALA A 9 7.05 10.44 18.82
C ALA A 9 6.72 9.03 18.32
N ASP A 10 6.11 8.94 17.14
CA ASP A 10 5.74 7.65 16.57
C ASP A 10 7.00 6.79 16.37
N GLU A 11 7.15 5.75 17.18
CA GLU A 11 8.35 4.90 17.22
C GLU A 11 8.63 4.22 15.88
N LEU A 12 7.62 4.11 15.02
CA LEU A 12 7.71 3.50 13.69
C LEU A 12 7.80 4.53 12.56
N PHE A 13 7.93 5.82 12.87
CA PHE A 13 7.99 6.88 11.87
C PHE A 13 9.08 6.62 10.83
N ASP A 14 10.30 6.32 11.26
CA ASP A 14 11.42 6.05 10.35
C ASP A 14 11.20 4.78 9.52
N VAL A 15 10.57 3.75 10.08
CA VAL A 15 10.24 2.50 9.36
C VAL A 15 9.25 2.80 8.23
N ARG A 16 8.15 3.49 8.56
CA ARG A 16 7.10 3.89 7.61
C ARG A 16 7.66 4.79 6.52
N ASN A 17 8.41 5.81 6.92
CA ASN A 17 8.97 6.77 5.99
C ASN A 17 9.94 6.12 5.00
N ASN A 18 10.88 5.31 5.49
CA ASN A 18 11.81 4.56 4.63
C ASN A 18 11.07 3.61 3.69
N PHE A 19 10.00 2.99 4.17
CA PHE A 19 9.14 2.16 3.33
C PHE A 19 8.52 2.99 2.20
N TYR A 20 7.84 4.11 2.50
CA TYR A 20 7.13 4.97 1.54
C TYR A 20 8.00 5.72 0.53
N ILE A 21 9.27 5.95 0.83
CA ILE A 21 10.24 6.51 -0.14
C ILE A 21 10.89 5.41 -0.99
N GLY A 22 10.70 4.13 -0.62
CA GLY A 22 11.15 2.97 -1.38
C GLY A 22 12.53 2.47 -0.96
N ALA A 23 13.05 2.96 0.15
CA ALA A 23 14.25 2.46 0.78
C ALA A 23 13.94 1.18 1.57
N SER A 24 13.49 0.12 0.89
CA SER A 24 13.00 -1.11 1.54
C SER A 24 14.05 -1.78 2.44
N GLN A 25 15.34 -1.72 2.07
CA GLN A 25 16.41 -2.26 2.94
C GLN A 25 16.61 -1.42 4.20
N ALA A 26 16.51 -0.10 4.11
CA ALA A 26 16.58 0.78 5.26
C ALA A 26 15.38 0.56 6.19
N ALA A 27 14.19 0.38 5.63
CA ALA A 27 12.98 0.04 6.39
C ALA A 27 13.13 -1.28 7.16
N ILE A 28 13.71 -2.33 6.54
CA ILE A 28 14.00 -3.60 7.21
C ILE A 28 14.98 -3.42 8.36
N ASN A 29 16.10 -2.72 8.11
CA ASN A 29 17.13 -2.50 9.12
C ASN A 29 16.57 -1.72 10.31
N GLU A 30 15.74 -0.69 10.05
CA GLU A 30 15.12 0.11 11.09
C GLU A 30 14.06 -0.68 11.85
N ALA A 31 13.22 -1.45 11.16
CA ALA A 31 12.24 -2.32 11.80
C ALA A 31 12.91 -3.32 12.75
N GLN A 32 14.06 -3.90 12.38
CA GLN A 32 14.80 -4.82 13.26
C GLN A 32 15.45 -4.12 14.46
N ARG A 33 15.66 -2.79 14.38
CA ARG A 33 16.28 -1.98 15.43
C ARG A 33 15.27 -1.48 16.45
N VAL A 34 14.07 -1.10 16.00
CA VAL A 34 13.00 -0.57 16.86
C VAL A 34 12.57 -1.65 17.85
N LYS A 35 12.45 -1.25 19.12
CA LYS A 35 11.88 -2.06 20.20
C LYS A 35 10.47 -1.55 20.48
N PRO A 36 9.42 -2.24 20.00
CA PRO A 36 8.05 -1.78 20.19
C PRO A 36 7.70 -1.69 21.67
N SER A 37 7.06 -0.60 22.06
CA SER A 37 6.56 -0.41 23.44
C SER A 37 5.29 -1.22 23.75
N SER A 38 4.55 -1.66 22.73
CA SER A 38 3.28 -2.39 22.88
C SER A 38 3.14 -3.52 21.84
N PRO A 39 2.29 -4.54 22.11
CA PRO A 39 1.99 -5.59 21.14
C PRO A 39 1.35 -5.06 19.85
N ASP A 40 0.59 -3.95 19.93
CA ASP A 40 0.01 -3.31 18.76
C ASP A 40 1.10 -2.68 17.88
N LYS A 41 2.09 -2.01 18.50
CA LYS A 41 3.25 -1.45 17.79
C LYS A 41 4.16 -2.54 17.23
N GLU A 42 4.25 -3.69 17.91
CA GLU A 42 4.95 -4.86 17.39
C GLU A 42 4.28 -5.39 16.12
N MET A 43 2.95 -5.47 16.11
CA MET A 43 2.19 -5.85 14.92
C MET A 43 2.44 -4.88 13.76
N GLU A 44 2.35 -3.57 14.02
CA GLU A 44 2.58 -2.53 13.02
C GLU A 44 3.98 -2.64 12.41
N ARG A 45 5.01 -2.81 13.26
CA ARG A 45 6.40 -3.03 12.82
C ARG A 45 6.50 -4.23 11.88
N ASP A 46 5.92 -5.36 12.27
CA ASP A 46 6.03 -6.61 11.52
C ASP A 46 5.31 -6.51 10.16
N ILE A 47 4.16 -5.83 10.12
CA ILE A 47 3.45 -5.52 8.87
C ILE A 47 4.38 -4.75 7.92
N PHE A 48 5.04 -3.68 8.38
CA PHE A 48 5.96 -2.91 7.53
C PHE A 48 7.22 -3.71 7.14
N LEU A 49 7.75 -4.52 8.06
CA LEU A 49 8.89 -5.39 7.80
C LEU A 49 8.60 -6.38 6.67
N TYR A 50 7.49 -7.12 6.75
CA TYR A 50 7.11 -8.09 5.72
C TYR A 50 6.71 -7.40 4.41
N ARG A 51 6.02 -6.26 4.45
CA ARG A 51 5.77 -5.45 3.24
C ARG A 51 7.07 -5.01 2.57
N ALA A 52 8.10 -4.66 3.34
CA ALA A 52 9.42 -4.33 2.80
C ALA A 52 10.11 -5.56 2.17
N TYR A 53 9.97 -6.76 2.75
CA TYR A 53 10.42 -8.00 2.12
C TYR A 53 9.70 -8.31 0.80
N ILE A 54 8.38 -8.11 0.75
CA ILE A 54 7.58 -8.20 -0.48
C ILE A 54 8.09 -7.22 -1.54
N ALA A 55 8.39 -5.97 -1.15
CA ALA A 55 8.95 -4.96 -2.06
C ALA A 55 10.34 -5.35 -2.62
N GLN A 56 11.12 -6.15 -1.88
CA GLN A 56 12.38 -6.73 -2.35
C GLN A 56 12.21 -8.05 -3.14
N ARG A 57 10.97 -8.49 -3.41
CA ARG A 57 10.65 -9.79 -4.04
C ARG A 57 11.12 -11.02 -3.25
N LYS A 58 11.39 -10.84 -1.95
CA LYS A 58 11.77 -11.93 -1.04
C LYS A 58 10.52 -12.62 -0.49
N TYR A 59 9.68 -13.14 -1.38
CA TYR A 59 8.40 -13.74 -1.01
C TYR A 59 8.55 -14.97 -0.11
N GLY A 60 9.61 -15.77 -0.32
CA GLY A 60 9.88 -16.96 0.48
C GLY A 60 9.97 -16.66 1.99
N VAL A 61 10.66 -15.58 2.37
CA VAL A 61 10.77 -15.15 3.77
C VAL A 61 9.39 -14.89 4.38
N VAL A 62 8.51 -14.22 3.64
CA VAL A 62 7.16 -13.88 4.11
C VAL A 62 6.28 -15.12 4.24
N LEU A 63 6.40 -16.05 3.28
CA LEU A 63 5.64 -17.30 3.27
C LEU A 63 6.16 -18.33 4.28
N ASP A 64 7.42 -18.26 4.70
CA ASP A 64 7.97 -19.16 5.71
C ASP A 64 7.73 -18.65 7.13
N GLU A 65 7.85 -17.33 7.35
CA GLU A 65 7.71 -16.71 8.67
C GLU A 65 6.24 -16.53 9.10
N ILE A 66 5.35 -16.13 8.19
CA ILE A 66 3.94 -15.91 8.52
C ILE A 66 3.18 -17.24 8.50
N LYS A 67 2.93 -17.84 9.66
CA LYS A 67 2.23 -19.13 9.78
C LYS A 67 0.71 -18.97 9.69
N PRO A 68 -0.07 -20.02 9.42
CA PRO A 68 -1.54 -19.96 9.41
C PRO A 68 -2.17 -19.56 10.76
N SER A 69 -1.43 -19.72 11.86
CA SER A 69 -1.84 -19.27 13.21
C SER A 69 -1.56 -17.80 13.47
N SER A 70 -0.92 -17.08 12.54
CA SER A 70 -0.62 -15.66 12.69
C SER A 70 -1.90 -14.80 12.60
N PRO A 71 -1.88 -13.61 13.22
CA PRO A 71 -2.97 -12.63 13.20
C PRO A 71 -3.49 -12.29 11.79
N PRO A 72 -4.76 -11.88 11.66
CA PRO A 72 -5.41 -11.63 10.36
C PRO A 72 -4.69 -10.56 9.52
N GLU A 73 -4.04 -9.58 10.14
CA GLU A 73 -3.26 -8.54 9.47
C GLU A 73 -2.04 -9.13 8.75
N LEU A 74 -1.32 -10.03 9.41
CA LEU A 74 -0.19 -10.74 8.81
C LEU A 74 -0.67 -11.75 7.76
N GLN A 75 -1.82 -12.39 7.96
CA GLN A 75 -2.42 -13.23 6.92
C GLN A 75 -2.72 -12.45 5.64
N ALA A 76 -3.15 -11.18 5.75
CA ALA A 76 -3.38 -10.33 4.59
C ALA A 76 -2.07 -10.07 3.82
N VAL A 77 -0.97 -9.81 4.54
CA VAL A 77 0.36 -9.64 3.94
C VAL A 77 0.84 -10.93 3.28
N ARG A 78 0.65 -12.09 3.94
CA ARG A 78 0.97 -13.41 3.38
C ARG A 78 0.20 -13.68 2.09
N MET A 79 -1.12 -13.42 2.07
CA MET A 79 -1.96 -13.60 0.89
C MET A 79 -1.45 -12.78 -0.29
N PHE A 80 -1.05 -11.53 -0.05
CA PHE A 80 -0.47 -10.70 -1.09
C PHE A 80 0.88 -11.23 -1.58
N ALA A 81 1.73 -11.73 -0.68
CA ALA A 81 2.98 -12.38 -1.06
C ALA A 81 2.75 -13.64 -1.91
N GLU A 82 1.74 -14.45 -1.59
CA GLU A 82 1.36 -15.66 -2.34
C GLU A 82 0.84 -15.32 -3.73
N TYR A 83 0.01 -14.28 -3.85
CA TYR A 83 -0.49 -13.75 -5.12
C TYR A 83 0.66 -13.29 -6.04
N LEU A 84 1.70 -12.69 -5.47
CA LEU A 84 2.86 -12.21 -6.21
C LEU A 84 3.85 -13.33 -6.55
N SER A 85 4.00 -14.33 -5.68
CA SER A 85 4.96 -15.42 -5.87
C SER A 85 4.48 -16.47 -6.86
N ASN A 86 3.17 -16.68 -6.99
CA ASN A 86 2.62 -17.76 -7.82
C ASN A 86 1.54 -17.27 -8.78
N GLU A 87 1.91 -17.10 -10.06
CA GLU A 87 0.98 -16.63 -11.08
C GLU A 87 -0.21 -17.58 -11.30
N SER A 88 0.02 -18.89 -11.13
CA SER A 88 -1.01 -19.91 -11.36
C SER A 88 -2.14 -19.92 -10.33
N GLN A 89 -1.90 -19.34 -9.15
CA GLN A 89 -2.87 -19.30 -8.06
C GLN A 89 -3.59 -17.96 -7.93
N ARG A 90 -3.28 -16.98 -8.78
CA ARG A 90 -3.86 -15.64 -8.71
C ARG A 90 -5.38 -15.65 -8.74
N ASP A 91 -5.97 -16.36 -9.68
CA ASP A 91 -7.44 -16.46 -9.82
C ASP A 91 -8.09 -17.09 -8.58
N ALA A 92 -7.45 -18.11 -8.00
CA ALA A 92 -7.93 -18.75 -6.78
C ALA A 92 -7.86 -17.80 -5.57
N ILE A 93 -6.78 -17.03 -5.45
CA ILE A 93 -6.58 -16.05 -4.38
C ILE A 93 -7.57 -14.89 -4.50
N VAL A 94 -7.81 -14.38 -5.71
CA VAL A 94 -8.82 -13.34 -5.96
C VAL A 94 -10.21 -13.85 -5.60
N ALA A 95 -10.56 -15.08 -5.99
CA ALA A 95 -11.85 -15.67 -5.64
C ALA A 95 -12.01 -15.92 -4.13
N GLU A 96 -10.93 -16.27 -3.41
CA GLU A 96 -10.95 -16.35 -1.95
C GLU A 96 -11.10 -14.97 -1.31
N LEU A 97 -10.41 -13.96 -1.85
CA LEU A 97 -10.49 -12.59 -1.39
C LEU A 97 -11.90 -12.04 -1.55
N ASP A 98 -12.56 -12.26 -2.68
CA ASP A 98 -13.96 -11.86 -2.92
C ASP A 98 -14.90 -12.48 -1.88
N LYS A 99 -14.70 -13.76 -1.54
CA LYS A 99 -15.48 -14.44 -0.49
C LYS A 99 -15.24 -13.83 0.89
N LYS A 100 -14.01 -13.42 1.19
CA LYS A 100 -13.68 -12.72 2.44
C LYS A 100 -14.32 -11.34 2.47
N MET A 101 -14.23 -10.56 1.38
CA MET A 101 -14.85 -9.24 1.26
C MET A 101 -16.38 -9.29 1.39
N ALA A 102 -17.02 -10.36 0.91
CA ALA A 102 -18.46 -10.56 1.06
C ALA A 102 -18.89 -10.89 2.50
N LYS A 103 -18.01 -11.48 3.31
CA LYS A 103 -18.25 -11.76 4.73
C LYS A 103 -17.84 -10.55 5.54
N SER A 104 -18.76 -9.61 5.77
CA SER A 104 -18.62 -8.40 6.60
C SER A 104 -17.29 -8.31 7.35
N ILE A 105 -16.28 -7.76 6.68
CA ILE A 105 -14.94 -7.63 7.25
C ILE A 105 -15.02 -6.52 8.28
N ASP A 106 -14.36 -6.72 9.41
CA ASP A 106 -14.21 -5.67 10.40
C ASP A 106 -13.38 -4.54 9.78
N VAL A 107 -14.07 -3.45 9.44
CA VAL A 107 -13.56 -2.29 8.70
C VAL A 107 -12.41 -1.59 9.47
N THR A 108 -12.19 -1.99 10.72
CA THR A 108 -11.10 -1.57 11.58
C THR A 108 -9.72 -2.05 11.11
N HIS A 109 -9.61 -3.14 10.35
CA HIS A 109 -8.32 -3.66 9.87
C HIS A 109 -7.87 -2.99 8.56
N ASN A 110 -7.38 -1.74 8.65
CA ASN A 110 -6.86 -0.98 7.50
C ASN A 110 -5.80 -1.75 6.67
N THR A 111 -4.97 -2.56 7.32
CA THR A 111 -3.96 -3.40 6.65
C THR A 111 -4.59 -4.42 5.71
N PHE A 112 -5.69 -5.05 6.11
CA PHE A 112 -6.39 -6.00 5.25
C PHE A 112 -6.93 -5.31 4.00
N LEU A 113 -7.60 -4.15 4.17
CA LEU A 113 -8.14 -3.38 3.05
C LEU A 113 -7.04 -2.95 2.06
N LEU A 114 -5.88 -2.53 2.57
CA LEU A 114 -4.73 -2.17 1.74
C LEU A 114 -4.17 -3.36 0.95
N MET A 115 -4.02 -4.53 1.57
CA MET A 115 -3.51 -5.73 0.89
C MET A 115 -4.53 -6.25 -0.12
N ALA A 116 -5.82 -6.25 0.22
CA ALA A 116 -6.91 -6.62 -0.68
C ALA A 116 -6.97 -5.68 -1.90
N ALA A 117 -6.93 -4.38 -1.68
CA ALA A 117 -6.86 -3.40 -2.77
C ALA A 117 -5.61 -3.57 -3.63
N SER A 118 -4.47 -3.98 -3.04
CA SER A 118 -3.24 -4.27 -3.78
C SER A 118 -3.41 -5.46 -4.72
N VAL A 119 -4.03 -6.55 -4.25
CA VAL A 119 -4.37 -7.70 -5.09
C VAL A 119 -5.26 -7.27 -6.27
N TYR A 120 -6.38 -6.59 -6.01
CA TYR A 120 -7.28 -6.11 -7.07
C TYR A 120 -6.60 -5.15 -8.05
N PHE A 121 -5.71 -4.29 -7.56
CA PHE A 121 -4.94 -3.38 -8.41
C PHE A 121 -4.03 -4.13 -9.40
N HIS A 122 -3.39 -5.21 -8.94
CA HIS A 122 -2.58 -6.07 -9.79
C HIS A 122 -3.43 -6.86 -10.79
N ASP A 123 -4.63 -7.28 -10.39
CA ASP A 123 -5.62 -7.98 -11.23
C ASP A 123 -6.28 -7.07 -12.29
N GLN A 124 -5.94 -5.77 -12.32
CA GLN A 124 -6.58 -4.73 -13.15
C GLN A 124 -8.06 -4.46 -12.81
N ASN A 125 -8.56 -4.98 -11.68
CA ASN A 125 -9.90 -4.69 -11.19
C ASN A 125 -9.91 -3.42 -10.33
N LEU A 126 -9.73 -2.27 -10.98
CA LEU A 126 -9.62 -0.97 -10.30
C LEU A 126 -10.89 -0.58 -9.54
N ASP A 127 -12.06 -0.97 -10.03
CA ASP A 127 -13.34 -0.70 -9.36
C ASP A 127 -13.46 -1.46 -8.02
N ALA A 128 -13.05 -2.73 -7.96
CA ALA A 128 -13.03 -3.49 -6.72
C ALA A 128 -12.02 -2.92 -5.71
N ALA A 129 -10.85 -2.48 -6.19
CA ALA A 129 -9.86 -1.83 -5.35
C ALA A 129 -10.42 -0.54 -4.71
N LEU A 130 -11.06 0.34 -5.49
CA LEU A 130 -11.67 1.57 -4.96
C LEU A 130 -12.79 1.28 -3.95
N ARG A 131 -13.68 0.31 -4.25
CA ARG A 131 -14.75 -0.09 -3.31
C ARG A 131 -14.21 -0.62 -1.98
N THR A 132 -13.04 -1.28 -2.02
CA THR A 132 -12.36 -1.78 -0.83
C THR A 132 -11.75 -0.64 -0.03
N LEU A 133 -11.04 0.27 -0.70
CA LEU A 133 -10.38 1.40 -0.05
C LEU A 133 -11.37 2.41 0.55
N HIS A 134 -12.53 2.62 -0.07
CA HIS A 134 -13.58 3.49 0.48
C HIS A 134 -14.16 3.03 1.82
N GLN A 135 -13.94 1.77 2.22
CA GLN A 135 -14.37 1.28 3.53
C GLN A 135 -13.42 1.78 4.63
N GLY A 136 -12.14 1.95 4.33
CA GLY A 136 -11.14 2.45 5.28
C GLY A 136 -10.97 3.96 5.22
N ASP A 137 -10.43 4.53 6.30
CA ASP A 137 -10.12 5.96 6.42
C ASP A 137 -8.65 6.19 6.80
N SER A 138 -7.75 5.44 6.17
CA SER A 138 -6.31 5.53 6.42
C SER A 138 -5.62 6.39 5.38
N LEU A 139 -4.59 7.14 5.81
CA LEU A 139 -3.78 7.98 4.95
C LEU A 139 -3.14 7.17 3.79
N GLU A 140 -2.71 5.93 4.06
CA GLU A 140 -2.24 4.99 3.03
C GLU A 140 -3.33 4.62 2.03
N GLY A 141 -4.56 4.40 2.48
CA GLY A 141 -5.70 4.07 1.62
C GLY A 141 -6.10 5.22 0.71
N MET A 142 -6.04 6.46 1.22
CA MET A 142 -6.24 7.68 0.43
C MET A 142 -5.14 7.86 -0.62
N ALA A 143 -3.87 7.66 -0.25
CA ALA A 143 -2.75 7.71 -1.19
C ALA A 143 -2.91 6.68 -2.31
N MET A 144 -3.32 5.44 -1.98
CA MET A 144 -3.59 4.40 -2.96
C MET A 144 -4.80 4.72 -3.84
N THR A 145 -5.86 5.32 -3.28
CA THR A 145 -7.02 5.80 -4.03
C THR A 145 -6.61 6.84 -5.07
N ILE A 146 -5.77 7.81 -4.69
CA ILE A 146 -5.21 8.81 -5.62
C ILE A 146 -4.44 8.11 -6.75
N GLN A 147 -3.60 7.12 -6.45
CA GLN A 147 -2.88 6.35 -7.48
C GLN A 147 -3.83 5.65 -8.47
N ILE A 148 -4.92 5.05 -7.97
CA ILE A 148 -5.92 4.40 -8.83
C ILE A 148 -6.66 5.42 -9.70
N LEU A 149 -7.09 6.55 -9.11
CA LEU A 149 -7.78 7.62 -9.83
C LEU A 149 -6.91 8.24 -10.93
N LEU A 150 -5.62 8.43 -10.67
CA LEU A 150 -4.66 8.87 -11.68
C LEU A 150 -4.49 7.84 -12.80
N LYS A 151 -4.51 6.54 -12.48
CA LYS A 151 -4.48 5.45 -13.49
C LYS A 151 -5.76 5.41 -14.34
N LEU A 152 -6.89 5.84 -13.78
CA LEU A 152 -8.17 6.00 -14.48
C LEU A 152 -8.29 7.34 -15.24
N ASP A 153 -7.24 8.16 -15.26
CA ASP A 153 -7.23 9.51 -15.85
C ASP A 153 -8.30 10.46 -15.25
N ARG A 154 -8.71 10.19 -14.00
CA ARG A 154 -9.70 10.98 -13.24
C ARG A 154 -9.02 11.95 -12.30
N LEU A 155 -8.31 12.92 -12.88
CA LEU A 155 -7.55 13.93 -12.16
C LEU A 155 -8.41 14.83 -11.27
N ASP A 156 -9.66 15.05 -11.69
CA ASP A 156 -10.70 15.76 -10.95
C ASP A 156 -10.98 15.12 -9.58
N LEU A 157 -11.18 13.81 -9.56
CA LEU A 157 -11.39 13.05 -8.33
C LEU A 157 -10.10 12.92 -7.51
N ALA A 158 -8.96 12.71 -8.18
CA ALA A 158 -7.66 12.61 -7.51
C ALA A 158 -7.32 13.88 -6.71
N ARG A 159 -7.63 15.06 -7.25
CA ARG A 159 -7.47 16.35 -6.54
C ARG A 159 -8.39 16.46 -5.33
N LYS A 160 -9.62 15.95 -5.41
CA LYS A 160 -10.57 15.97 -4.30
C LYS A 160 -10.08 15.10 -3.14
N GLU A 161 -9.59 13.89 -3.44
CA GLU A 161 -9.01 13.01 -2.43
C GLU A 161 -7.69 13.58 -1.87
N LEU A 162 -6.84 14.19 -2.70
CA LEU A 162 -5.64 14.88 -2.22
C LEU A 162 -5.96 15.98 -1.22
N LYS A 163 -7.01 16.77 -1.48
CA LYS A 163 -7.42 17.84 -0.57
C LYS A 163 -7.82 17.29 0.80
N LYS A 164 -8.60 16.20 0.84
CA LYS A 164 -8.95 15.54 2.10
C LYS A 164 -7.69 15.04 2.84
N MET A 165 -6.73 14.48 2.09
CA MET A 165 -5.47 13.99 2.64
C MET A 165 -4.63 15.13 3.26
N GLN A 166 -4.60 16.30 2.60
CA GLN A 166 -3.97 17.53 3.11
C GLN A 166 -4.70 18.10 4.34
N GLU A 167 -6.04 18.05 4.36
CA GLU A 167 -6.84 18.47 5.51
C GLU A 167 -6.59 17.58 6.74
N GLN A 168 -6.22 16.31 6.53
CA GLN A 168 -5.90 15.36 7.60
C GLN A 168 -4.47 15.51 8.11
N ASP A 169 -3.48 15.53 7.21
CA ASP A 169 -2.07 15.73 7.56
C ASP A 169 -1.29 16.24 6.34
N GLU A 170 -1.01 17.54 6.29
CA GLU A 170 -0.28 18.18 5.19
C GLU A 170 1.22 17.80 5.20
N ASP A 171 1.81 17.60 6.39
CA ASP A 171 3.25 17.37 6.56
C ASP A 171 3.63 15.89 6.43
N ALA A 172 2.65 14.98 6.43
CA ALA A 172 2.88 13.56 6.18
C ALA A 172 3.59 13.31 4.85
N THR A 173 4.59 12.42 4.88
CA THR A 173 5.39 12.10 3.69
C THR A 173 4.56 11.48 2.57
N LEU A 174 3.51 10.74 2.91
CA LEU A 174 2.52 10.24 1.95
C LEU A 174 1.77 11.38 1.25
N THR A 175 1.37 12.43 1.97
CA THR A 175 0.65 13.59 1.41
C THR A 175 1.53 14.36 0.44
N GLN A 176 2.81 14.51 0.78
CA GLN A 176 3.82 15.12 -0.09
C GLN A 176 4.04 14.28 -1.36
N LEU A 177 4.12 12.95 -1.24
CA LEU A 177 4.22 12.04 -2.39
C LEU A 177 2.96 12.10 -3.28
N ALA A 178 1.77 12.10 -2.69
CA ALA A 178 0.51 12.19 -3.42
C ALA A 178 0.38 13.53 -4.16
N THR A 179 0.80 14.63 -3.51
CA THR A 179 0.88 15.96 -4.13
C THR A 179 1.80 15.94 -5.36
N ALA A 180 2.97 15.32 -5.24
CA ALA A 180 3.90 15.17 -6.36
C ALA A 180 3.28 14.36 -7.52
N TRP A 181 2.59 13.25 -7.26
CA TRP A 181 1.94 12.46 -8.32
C TRP A 181 0.85 13.24 -9.05
N VAL A 182 -0.01 13.95 -8.33
CA VAL A 182 -1.07 14.77 -8.93
C VAL A 182 -0.48 15.92 -9.75
N ASN A 183 0.57 16.57 -9.26
CA ASN A 183 1.27 17.63 -9.99
C ASN A 183 1.95 17.12 -11.27
N LEU A 184 2.56 15.93 -11.22
CA LEU A 184 3.13 15.30 -12.41
C LEU A 184 2.06 14.98 -13.47
N ALA A 185 0.89 14.48 -13.06
CA ALA A 185 -0.22 14.22 -13.98
C ALA A 185 -0.79 15.51 -14.61
N LEU A 186 -0.80 16.61 -13.86
CA LEU A 186 -1.19 17.93 -14.36
C LEU A 186 -0.23 18.50 -15.40
N VAL A 187 1.07 18.36 -15.17
CA VAL A 187 2.09 18.86 -16.10
C VAL A 187 2.16 17.96 -17.34
N GLY A 188 1.99 16.64 -17.17
CA GLY A 188 1.97 15.67 -18.28
C GLY A 188 0.83 15.89 -19.27
N THR A 189 -0.32 16.39 -18.83
CA THR A 189 -1.48 16.67 -19.71
C THR A 189 -1.34 17.96 -20.52
N ILE A 190 -0.41 18.86 -20.17
CA ILE A 190 -0.16 20.13 -20.90
C ILE A 190 0.81 19.94 -22.09
N SER A 191 1.53 18.81 -22.19
CA SER A 191 2.43 18.50 -23.30
C SER A 191 1.90 17.34 -24.13
N CYS A 192 1.29 17.64 -25.28
CA CYS A 192 0.89 16.67 -26.32
C CYS A 192 2.12 16.02 -27.00
N ILE A 193 2.82 15.13 -26.29
CA ILE A 193 3.84 14.21 -26.80
C ILE A 193 3.52 12.84 -26.21
N PRO A 194 3.62 11.71 -26.94
CA PRO A 194 3.52 10.39 -26.32
C PRO A 194 4.71 10.21 -25.39
N VAL A 195 4.54 10.61 -24.13
CA VAL A 195 5.55 10.46 -23.10
C VAL A 195 5.55 8.98 -22.69
N PRO A 196 6.69 8.28 -22.77
CA PRO A 196 6.79 6.94 -22.23
C PRO A 196 6.46 7.01 -20.73
N ARG A 197 5.44 6.24 -20.32
CA ARG A 197 4.93 6.07 -18.95
C ARG A 197 5.94 6.57 -17.91
N VAL A 198 5.66 7.77 -17.39
CA VAL A 198 6.42 8.46 -16.35
C VAL A 198 6.80 7.44 -15.28
N LYS A 199 8.11 7.19 -15.10
CA LYS A 199 8.60 6.26 -14.07
C LYS A 199 8.35 6.92 -12.70
N PRO A 200 7.35 6.50 -11.91
CA PRO A 200 7.13 7.12 -10.62
C PRO A 200 8.07 6.44 -9.61
N SER A 201 8.51 7.24 -8.65
CA SER A 201 9.48 6.93 -7.61
C SER A 201 9.28 5.56 -6.96
N HIS A 202 10.41 4.91 -6.63
CA HIS A 202 10.65 3.49 -6.39
C HIS A 202 9.95 2.79 -5.22
N SER A 203 8.89 3.34 -4.62
CA SER A 203 8.41 2.80 -3.34
C SER A 203 7.23 1.82 -3.39
N VAL A 204 6.19 2.13 -4.16
CA VAL A 204 4.98 1.27 -4.21
C VAL A 204 4.85 0.61 -5.60
N ILE A 205 5.62 1.09 -6.57
CA ILE A 205 5.57 0.66 -7.97
C ILE A 205 6.53 -0.50 -8.29
N SER A 206 7.49 -0.83 -7.41
CA SER A 206 8.44 -1.93 -7.68
C SER A 206 7.79 -3.31 -7.77
N LEU A 207 6.62 -3.49 -7.14
CA LEU A 207 5.80 -4.69 -7.33
C LEU A 207 5.13 -4.74 -8.71
N LEU A 208 4.85 -3.58 -9.30
CA LEU A 208 4.07 -3.45 -10.53
C LEU A 208 4.91 -3.33 -11.80
N LYS A 209 6.22 -3.05 -11.71
CA LYS A 209 7.00 -2.62 -12.88
C LYS A 209 7.83 -3.69 -13.61
N HIS A 210 8.13 -4.85 -13.02
CA HIS A 210 8.94 -5.85 -13.75
C HIS A 210 8.14 -6.78 -14.66
N ARG A 211 6.81 -6.84 -14.56
CA ARG A 211 6.01 -7.67 -15.50
C ARG A 211 5.91 -7.07 -16.92
N GLU A 212 6.28 -5.81 -17.11
CA GLU A 212 6.39 -5.19 -18.45
C GLU A 212 7.78 -5.35 -19.09
N MET A 213 8.77 -5.93 -18.40
CA MET A 213 10.10 -6.16 -18.96
C MET A 213 10.37 -7.61 -19.39
N ASP A 214 9.56 -8.58 -18.99
CA ASP A 214 9.69 -9.99 -19.42
C ASP A 214 8.82 -10.34 -20.64
N MET A 215 8.28 -9.32 -21.33
CA MET A 215 7.47 -9.49 -22.55
C MET A 215 8.01 -8.64 -23.72
N ALA A 216 9.34 -8.51 -23.79
CA ALA A 216 10.08 -8.02 -24.94
C ALA A 216 11.23 -8.99 -25.28
#